data_AF-A0A842S8Z5-F1
#
_entry.id   AF-A0A842S8Z5-F1
#
_cell.length_a   1.000
_cell.length_b   1.000
_cell.length_c   1.000
_cell.angle_alpha   90.00
_cell.angle_beta   90.00
_cell.angle_gamma   90.00
#
_symmetry.space_group_name_H-M   'P 1'
#
loop_
_entity.id
_entity.type
_entity.pdbx_description
1 polymer ?
#
loop_
_entity_poly.entity_id
_entity_poly.type
_entity_poly.pdbx_seq_one_letter_code
_entity_poly.pdbx_strand_id
1 'polypeptide(L)'
;MIELFINPQTYETLRLLRTAVVTKNELEKLKKKGVDDLDEVLRMLWDTKTIQVFQDKQGNEYYALLTDFSIEKIFPKYLLNIIKNQYDQKSKANEVLVEYLDVLEKTYVSSEEEVVKTEAE
;
A
#
# COMPACT_ATOMS: atom_id res chain seq x y z
N MET A 1 -4.15 -6.69 4.44
CA MET A 1 -3.50 -5.37 4.74
C MET A 1 -3.86 -4.83 6.11
N ILE A 2 -5.14 -4.60 6.46
CA ILE A 2 -5.51 -4.21 7.84
C ILE A 2 -4.98 -5.24 8.86
N GLU A 3 -4.99 -6.52 8.47
CA GLU A 3 -4.42 -7.64 9.22
C GLU A 3 -2.94 -7.45 9.64
N LEU A 4 -2.13 -6.74 8.85
CA LEU A 4 -0.73 -6.45 9.18
C LEU A 4 -0.59 -5.49 10.36
N PHE A 5 -1.57 -4.60 10.57
CA PHE A 5 -1.55 -3.63 11.68
C PHE A 5 -2.16 -4.17 12.95
N ILE A 6 -3.06 -5.15 12.84
CA ILE A 6 -3.72 -5.77 13.99
C ILE A 6 -2.97 -7.00 14.50
N ASN A 7 -2.04 -7.56 13.73
CA ASN A 7 -1.18 -8.65 14.17
C ASN A 7 -0.07 -8.13 15.09
N PRO A 8 0.02 -8.56 16.36
CA PRO A 8 1.05 -8.11 17.29
C PRO A 8 2.48 -8.38 16.82
N GLN A 9 2.72 -9.48 16.09
CA GLN A 9 4.07 -9.84 15.61
C GLN A 9 4.56 -8.87 14.53
N THR A 10 3.67 -8.53 13.59
CA THR A 10 3.95 -7.56 12.54
C THR A 10 4.08 -6.14 13.10
N TYR A 11 3.26 -5.80 14.09
CA TYR A 11 3.26 -4.48 14.72
C TYR A 11 4.59 -4.13 15.39
N GLU A 12 5.20 -5.05 16.15
CA GLU A 12 6.50 -4.80 16.79
C GLU A 12 7.63 -4.61 15.77
N THR A 13 7.57 -5.34 14.66
CA THR A 13 8.51 -5.18 13.54
C THR A 13 8.35 -3.83 12.86
N LEU A 14 7.12 -3.43 12.56
CA LEU A 14 6.81 -2.11 11.99
C LEU A 14 7.22 -0.97 12.92
N ARG A 15 6.98 -1.11 14.23
CA ARG A 15 7.37 -0.11 15.23
C ARG A 15 8.87 0.17 15.21
N LEU A 16 9.69 -0.87 15.07
CA LEU A 16 11.14 -0.71 14.95
C LEU A 16 11.51 -0.01 13.64
N LEU A 17 10.96 -0.47 12.51
CA LEU A 17 11.23 0.07 11.17
C LEU A 17 10.79 1.53 11.00
N ARG A 18 9.76 1.98 11.74
CA ARG A 18 9.34 3.39 11.81
C ARG A 18 10.36 4.30 12.48
N THR A 19 11.20 3.75 13.37
CA THR A 19 12.13 4.54 14.18
C THR A 19 13.47 4.71 13.48
N ALA A 20 13.95 3.66 12.80
CA ALA A 20 15.21 3.67 12.10
C ALA A 20 15.26 2.58 11.01
N VAL A 21 16.18 2.78 10.06
CA VAL A 21 16.66 1.69 9.20
C VAL A 21 17.43 0.71 10.08
N VAL A 22 17.12 -0.58 9.96
CA VAL A 22 17.70 -1.62 10.82
C VAL A 22 18.35 -2.73 10.01
N THR A 23 19.32 -3.37 10.64
CA THR A 23 19.98 -4.58 10.09
C THR A 23 19.22 -5.84 10.47
N LYS A 24 19.49 -6.94 9.76
CA LYS A 24 18.96 -8.27 10.12
C LYS A 24 19.23 -8.65 11.58
N ASN A 25 20.44 -8.35 12.08
CA ASN A 25 20.84 -8.62 13.46
C ASN A 25 20.00 -7.86 14.50
N GLU A 26 19.50 -6.68 14.17
CA GLU A 26 18.62 -5.90 15.05
C GLU A 26 17.20 -6.43 15.01
N LEU A 27 16.73 -6.88 13.85
CA LEU A 27 15.43 -7.53 13.70
C LEU A 27 15.39 -8.88 14.45
N GLU A 28 16.47 -9.67 14.43
CA GLU A 28 16.52 -10.93 15.19
C GLU A 28 16.37 -10.73 16.72
N LYS A 29 16.73 -9.55 17.25
CA LYS A 29 16.49 -9.23 18.67
C LYS A 29 14.99 -9.18 18.99
N LEU A 30 14.11 -9.00 18.00
CA LEU A 30 12.65 -9.04 18.18
C LEU A 30 12.14 -10.45 18.51
N LYS A 31 12.88 -11.52 18.18
CA LYS A 31 12.53 -12.89 18.62
C LYS A 31 12.45 -12.98 20.15
N LYS A 32 13.31 -12.23 20.86
CA LYS A 32 13.26 -12.13 22.34
C LYS A 32 12.05 -11.35 22.87
N LYS A 33 11.38 -10.58 22.02
CA LYS A 33 10.19 -9.78 22.36
C LYS A 33 8.88 -10.48 21.95
N GLY A 34 8.92 -11.74 21.51
CA GLY A 34 7.73 -12.53 21.17
C GLY A 34 7.35 -12.50 19.68
N VAL A 35 8.26 -12.09 18.79
CA VAL A 35 8.10 -12.30 17.34
C VAL A 35 8.65 -13.68 16.98
N ASP A 36 7.78 -14.68 16.90
CA ASP A 36 8.22 -16.07 16.69
C ASP A 36 8.72 -16.31 15.26
N ASP A 37 7.98 -15.81 14.24
CA ASP A 37 8.33 -15.97 12.83
C ASP A 37 8.64 -14.63 12.15
N LEU A 38 9.88 -14.18 12.33
CA LEU A 38 10.36 -12.94 11.73
C LEU A 38 10.44 -13.03 10.20
N ASP A 39 10.79 -14.20 9.66
CA ASP A 39 10.97 -14.38 8.22
C ASP A 39 9.64 -14.29 7.47
N GLU A 40 8.56 -14.87 8.04
CA GLU A 40 7.21 -14.70 7.52
C GLU A 40 6.77 -13.23 7.56
N VAL A 41 7.03 -12.52 8.67
CA VAL A 41 6.68 -11.10 8.80
C VAL A 41 7.41 -10.25 7.77
N LEU A 42 8.71 -10.44 7.58
CA LEU A 42 9.49 -9.69 6.59
C LEU A 42 9.04 -9.99 5.17
N ARG A 43 8.71 -11.24 4.85
CA ARG A 43 8.13 -11.60 3.56
C ARG A 43 6.80 -10.91 3.31
N MET A 44 5.89 -10.90 4.29
CA MET A 44 4.62 -10.20 4.17
C MET A 44 4.81 -8.69 3.93
N LEU A 45 5.70 -8.05 4.68
CA LEU A 45 5.99 -6.62 4.54
C LEU A 45 6.63 -6.28 3.18
N TRP A 46 7.45 -7.19 2.65
CA TRP A 46 8.03 -7.06 1.31
C TRP A 46 6.98 -7.20 0.22
N ASP A 47 6.14 -8.24 0.30
CA ASP A 47 5.07 -8.52 -0.66
C ASP A 47 4.05 -7.38 -0.73
N THR A 48 3.79 -6.68 0.39
CA THR A 48 2.93 -5.50 0.43
C THR A 48 3.60 -4.18 0.06
N LYS A 49 4.84 -4.22 -0.44
CA LYS A 49 5.66 -3.04 -0.78
C LYS A 49 5.80 -2.05 0.39
N THR A 50 5.78 -2.55 1.62
CA THR A 50 5.86 -1.74 2.84
C THR A 50 7.31 -1.45 3.22
N ILE A 51 8.22 -2.39 2.94
CA ILE A 51 9.64 -2.28 3.24
C ILE A 51 10.51 -2.37 1.99
N GLN A 52 11.66 -1.72 2.03
CA GLN A 52 12.75 -1.90 1.07
C GLN A 52 13.95 -2.56 1.75
N VAL A 53 14.59 -3.48 1.04
CA VAL A 53 15.83 -4.14 1.44
C VAL A 53 16.93 -3.67 0.52
N PHE A 54 18.06 -3.29 1.10
CA PHE A 54 19.26 -2.94 0.34
C PHE A 54 20.49 -3.53 1.02
N GLN A 55 21.50 -3.83 0.23
CA GLN A 55 22.74 -4.46 0.67
C GLN A 55 23.91 -3.49 0.53
N ASP A 56 24.80 -3.47 1.52
CA ASP A 56 26.07 -2.76 1.40
C ASP A 56 27.11 -3.55 0.59
N LYS A 57 28.27 -2.94 0.37
CA LYS A 57 29.40 -3.59 -0.33
C LYS A 57 30.01 -4.78 0.42
N GLN A 58 29.70 -4.94 1.70
CA GLN A 58 30.16 -6.02 2.57
C GLN A 58 29.13 -7.17 2.68
N GLY A 59 27.96 -7.03 2.05
CA GLY A 59 26.88 -8.01 2.09
C GLY A 59 25.93 -7.88 3.28
N ASN A 60 25.98 -6.77 4.03
CA ASN A 60 25.05 -6.53 5.13
C ASN A 60 23.70 -6.06 4.60
N GLU A 61 22.63 -6.72 5.04
CA GLU A 61 21.24 -6.40 4.68
C GLU A 61 20.65 -5.35 5.63
N TYR A 62 20.14 -4.27 5.03
CA TYR A 62 19.42 -3.19 5.70
C TYR A 62 17.97 -3.18 5.25
N TYR A 63 17.08 -2.98 6.22
CA TYR A 63 15.64 -2.95 6.05
C TYR A 63 15.14 -1.56 6.42
N ALA A 64 14.48 -0.90 5.47
CA ALA A 64 13.88 0.41 5.64
C ALA A 64 12.37 0.35 5.39
N LEU A 65 11.62 1.14 6.16
CA LEU A 65 10.20 1.36 5.87
C LEU A 65 10.07 2.34 4.71
N LEU A 66 9.31 1.97 3.67
CA LEU A 66 8.96 2.88 2.57
C LEU A 66 7.69 3.65 2.87
N THR A 67 6.65 2.94 3.27
CA THR A 67 5.36 3.51 3.62
C THR A 67 4.76 2.71 4.76
N ASP A 68 3.97 3.37 5.60
CA ASP A 68 3.21 2.69 6.64
C ASP A 68 2.17 1.76 6.05
N PHE A 69 1.42 2.23 5.06
CA PHE A 69 0.39 1.49 4.35
C PHE A 69 0.50 1.79 2.84
N SER A 70 0.28 0.76 2.03
CA SER A 70 0.08 0.94 0.59
C SER A 70 -1.43 1.01 0.35
N ILE A 71 -1.94 1.93 -0.47
CA ILE A 71 -3.34 1.85 -0.91
C ILE A 71 -3.30 1.36 -2.34
N GLU A 72 -3.77 0.14 -2.55
CA GLU A 72 -4.01 -0.36 -3.91
C GLU A 72 -5.17 0.42 -4.55
N LYS A 73 -5.21 0.44 -5.89
CA LYS A 73 -6.30 1.11 -6.62
C LYS A 73 -7.65 0.52 -6.21
N ILE A 74 -8.47 1.34 -5.56
CA ILE A 74 -9.84 0.96 -5.18
C ILE A 74 -10.78 1.41 -6.30
N PHE A 75 -11.55 0.48 -6.86
CA PHE A 75 -12.59 0.83 -7.81
C PHE A 75 -13.65 1.72 -7.13
N PRO A 76 -14.01 2.90 -7.68
CA PRO A 76 -14.89 3.88 -7.02
C PRO A 76 -16.37 3.49 -7.09
N LYS A 77 -16.73 2.33 -6.51
CA LYS A 77 -18.09 1.74 -6.53
C LYS A 77 -19.16 2.72 -6.07
N TYR A 78 -18.87 3.51 -5.04
CA TYR A 78 -19.81 4.47 -4.49
C TYR A 78 -20.19 5.55 -5.51
N LEU A 79 -19.19 6.16 -6.16
CA LEU A 79 -19.41 7.20 -7.18
C LEU A 79 -20.16 6.63 -8.38
N LEU A 80 -19.78 5.43 -8.83
CA LEU A 80 -20.50 4.75 -9.92
C LEU A 80 -21.97 4.47 -9.56
N ASN A 81 -22.24 4.03 -8.33
CA ASN A 81 -23.61 3.78 -7.87
C ASN A 81 -24.44 5.06 -7.79
N ILE A 82 -23.84 6.21 -7.44
CA ILE A 82 -24.53 7.50 -7.50
C ILE A 82 -24.95 7.82 -8.93
N ILE A 83 -24.05 7.67 -9.91
CA ILE A 83 -24.34 7.94 -11.33
C ILE A 83 -25.46 7.02 -11.83
N LYS A 84 -25.42 5.73 -11.48
CA LYS A 84 -26.49 4.77 -11.80
C LYS A 84 -27.84 5.17 -11.20
N ASN A 85 -27.86 5.53 -9.91
CA ASN A 85 -29.10 5.98 -9.27
C ASN A 85 -29.67 7.25 -9.92
N GLN A 86 -28.81 8.19 -10.34
CA GLN A 86 -29.25 9.40 -11.04
C GLN A 86 -29.82 9.10 -12.44
N TYR A 87 -29.25 8.11 -13.13
CA TYR A 87 -29.79 7.59 -14.39
C TYR A 87 -31.17 6.95 -14.19
N ASP A 88 -31.30 6.05 -13.22
CA ASP A 88 -32.56 5.34 -12.94
C ASP A 88 -33.69 6.29 -12.54
N GLN A 89 -33.36 7.34 -11.78
CA GLN A 89 -34.30 8.38 -11.36
C GLN A 89 -34.55 9.45 -12.43
N LYS A 90 -33.86 9.39 -13.58
CA LYS A 90 -33.88 10.43 -14.63
C LYS A 90 -33.65 11.84 -14.09
N SER A 91 -32.86 11.97 -13.03
CA SER A 91 -32.66 13.24 -12.32
C SER A 91 -31.69 14.18 -13.04
N LYS A 92 -30.93 13.67 -14.01
CA LYS A 92 -30.03 14.43 -14.88
C LYS A 92 -30.16 14.00 -16.33
N ALA A 93 -29.77 14.88 -17.25
CA ALA A 93 -29.67 14.57 -18.68
C ALA A 93 -28.54 13.56 -18.92
N ASN A 94 -28.73 12.66 -19.90
CA ASN A 94 -27.77 11.61 -20.23
C ASN A 94 -26.39 12.16 -20.58
N GLU A 95 -26.34 13.29 -21.31
CA GLU A 95 -25.10 13.97 -21.69
C GLU A 95 -24.24 14.33 -20.46
N VAL A 96 -24.88 14.78 -19.37
CA VAL A 96 -24.20 15.12 -18.12
C VAL A 96 -23.69 13.87 -17.39
N LEU A 97 -24.43 12.76 -17.46
CA LEU A 97 -24.03 11.50 -16.84
C LEU A 97 -22.86 10.84 -17.57
N VAL A 98 -22.81 10.96 -18.90
CA VAL A 98 -21.67 10.52 -19.71
C VAL A 98 -20.42 11.32 -19.34
N GLU A 99 -20.52 12.64 -19.23
CA GLU A 99 -19.39 13.48 -18.79
C GLU A 99 -18.89 13.08 -17.39
N TYR A 100 -19.79 12.72 -16.47
CA TYR A 100 -19.39 12.23 -15.14
C TYR A 100 -18.64 10.90 -15.20
N LEU A 101 -19.00 10.00 -16.11
CA LEU A 101 -18.27 8.75 -16.33
C LEU A 101 -16.89 9.04 -16.94
N ASP A 102 -16.81 9.95 -17.91
CA ASP A 102 -15.54 10.31 -18.55
C ASP A 102 -14.56 10.96 -17.56
N VAL A 103 -15.05 11.83 -16.67
CA VAL A 103 -14.24 12.42 -15.60
C VAL A 103 -13.80 11.34 -14.59
N LEU A 104 -14.70 10.42 -14.23
CA LEU A 104 -14.39 9.33 -13.31
C LEU A 104 -13.32 8.39 -13.89
N GLU A 105 -13.45 8.04 -15.17
CA GLU A 105 -12.48 7.24 -15.90
C GLU A 105 -11.13 7.96 -16.00
N LYS A 106 -11.10 9.21 -16.44
CA LYS A 106 -9.86 10.00 -16.52
C LYS A 106 -9.15 10.09 -15.17
N THR A 107 -9.88 10.35 -14.09
CA THR A 107 -9.30 10.43 -12.74
C THR A 107 -8.72 9.09 -12.29
N TYR A 108 -9.40 7.99 -12.61
CA TYR A 108 -8.93 6.65 -12.27
C TYR A 108 -7.70 6.25 -13.11
N VAL A 109 -7.67 6.61 -14.39
CA VAL A 109 -6.60 6.24 -15.34
C VAL A 109 -5.37 7.16 -15.24
N SER A 110 -5.54 8.46 -14.97
CA SER A 110 -4.39 9.38 -14.75
C SER A 110 -3.54 8.95 -13.56
N SER A 111 -4.17 8.30 -12.57
CA SER A 111 -3.49 7.65 -11.45
C SER A 111 -2.59 6.47 -11.87
N GLU A 112 -2.68 5.96 -13.11
CA GLU A 112 -1.79 4.91 -13.63
C GLU A 112 -0.49 5.47 -14.20
N GLU A 113 -0.55 6.60 -14.91
CA GLU A 113 0.61 7.16 -15.62
C GLU A 113 1.64 7.80 -14.68
N GLU A 114 1.21 8.35 -13.55
CA GLU A 114 2.12 8.92 -12.54
C GLU A 114 2.92 7.83 -11.80
N VAL A 115 2.31 6.67 -11.53
CA VAL A 115 2.98 5.55 -10.85
C VAL A 115 4.08 4.94 -11.72
N VAL A 116 3.85 4.82 -13.04
CA VAL A 116 4.83 4.25 -13.97
C VAL A 116 6.05 5.16 -14.18
N LYS A 117 5.88 6.49 -14.11
CA LYS A 117 7.02 7.43 -14.24
C LYS A 117 7.93 7.46 -13.02
N THR A 118 7.40 7.16 -11.84
CA THR A 118 8.17 7.19 -10.59
C THR A 118 9.01 5.92 -10.39
N GLU A 119 8.67 4.81 -11.06
CA GLU A 119 9.46 3.56 -11.06
C GLU A 119 10.56 3.53 -12.16
N ALA A 120 10.63 4.55 -13.04
CA ALA A 120 11.54 4.62 -14.18
C ALA A 120 12.65 5.70 -14.08
N GLU A 121 12.66 6.49 -13.00
CA GLU A 121 13.72 7.46 -12.64
C GLU A 121 14.51 6.96 -11.42
#